data_AF-A0A1G0IR09-F1
#
_entry.id   AF-A0A1G0IR09-F1
#
_cell.length_a   1.000
_cell.length_b   1.000
_cell.length_c   1.000
_cell.angle_alpha   90.00
_cell.angle_beta   90.00
_cell.angle_gamma   90.00
#
_symmetry.space_group_name_H-M   'P 1'
#
loop_
_entity.id
_entity.type
_entity.pdbx_description
1 polymer ?
#
loop_
_entity_poly.entity_id
_entity_poly.type
_entity_poly.pdbx_seq_one_letter_code
_entity_poly.pdbx_strand_id
1 'polypeptide(L)'
;MPWLPFCSVITLDDVKKASELSIANLDQNFFRVRFDRLTPSERKYVRALAELGRKPQRSGDVANKLGKTVEQVAPLRALLINKGMIYSPAHGDTAFTVPLFEAFLLREIPVFSAKDHY
;
A
#
# COMPACT_ATOMS: atom_id res chain seq x y z
N MET A 1 -17.43 31.10 -40.21
CA MET A 1 -17.54 30.35 -38.93
C MET A 1 -16.12 30.10 -38.44
N PRO A 2 -15.53 30.95 -37.58
CA PRO A 2 -14.19 30.69 -37.07
C PRO A 2 -14.26 29.65 -35.95
N TRP A 3 -13.53 28.57 -36.13
CA TRP A 3 -13.28 27.51 -35.15
C TRP A 3 -12.60 28.14 -33.93
N LEU A 4 -13.26 28.15 -32.77
CA LEU A 4 -12.58 28.50 -31.52
C LEU A 4 -11.53 27.42 -31.22
N PRO A 5 -10.31 27.78 -30.81
CA PRO A 5 -9.30 26.80 -30.45
C PRO A 5 -9.79 26.06 -29.21
N PHE A 6 -9.88 24.73 -29.29
CA PHE A 6 -9.99 23.92 -28.08
C PHE A 6 -8.77 24.24 -27.22
N CYS A 7 -8.99 24.88 -26.08
CA CYS A 7 -7.92 25.22 -25.15
C CYS A 7 -7.31 23.91 -24.65
N SER A 8 -6.14 23.56 -25.18
CA SER A 8 -5.43 22.30 -24.96
C SER A 8 -4.41 22.38 -23.81
N VAL A 9 -4.48 23.43 -23.00
CA VAL A 9 -3.55 23.65 -21.89
C VAL A 9 -4.06 22.93 -20.65
N ILE A 10 -3.34 21.90 -20.24
CA ILE A 10 -3.55 21.22 -18.95
C ILE A 10 -3.05 22.16 -17.86
N THR A 11 -3.94 22.55 -16.96
CA THR A 11 -3.63 23.42 -15.81
C THR A 11 -3.33 22.59 -14.56
N LEU A 12 -2.80 23.25 -13.52
CA LEU A 12 -2.63 22.63 -12.22
C LEU A 12 -3.97 22.16 -11.62
N ASP A 13 -5.05 22.88 -11.88
CA ASP A 13 -6.38 22.52 -11.39
C ASP A 13 -6.89 21.23 -12.03
N ASP A 14 -6.65 21.05 -13.34
CA ASP A 14 -6.96 19.82 -14.06
C ASP A 14 -6.21 18.63 -13.46
N VAL A 15 -4.90 18.79 -13.17
CA VAL A 15 -4.08 17.75 -12.55
C VAL A 15 -4.60 17.39 -11.16
N LYS A 16 -4.97 18.38 -10.34
CA LYS A 16 -5.51 18.13 -8.99
C LYS A 16 -6.82 17.34 -9.04
N LYS A 17 -7.78 17.80 -9.84
CA LYS A 17 -9.08 17.12 -10.02
C LYS A 17 -8.91 15.71 -10.57
N ALA A 18 -8.09 15.55 -11.62
CA ALA A 18 -7.82 14.23 -12.20
C ALA A 18 -7.12 13.30 -11.21
N SER A 19 -6.21 13.82 -10.37
CA SER A 19 -5.51 13.04 -9.35
C SER A 19 -6.48 12.53 -8.28
N GLU A 20 -7.37 13.38 -7.78
CA GLU A 20 -8.39 12.98 -6.79
C GLU A 20 -9.30 11.88 -7.36
N LEU A 21 -9.82 12.07 -8.57
CA LEU A 21 -10.66 11.07 -9.24
C LEU A 21 -9.92 9.76 -9.50
N SER A 22 -8.65 9.84 -9.89
CA SER A 22 -7.81 8.66 -10.16
C SER A 22 -7.53 7.86 -8.89
N ILE A 23 -7.19 8.54 -7.78
CA ILE A 23 -6.97 7.88 -6.48
C ILE A 23 -8.26 7.20 -6.02
N ALA A 24 -9.41 7.87 -6.11
CA ALA A 24 -10.69 7.29 -5.73
C ALA A 24 -11.02 6.03 -6.56
N ASN A 25 -10.76 6.06 -7.87
CA ASN A 25 -10.96 4.90 -8.75
C ASN A 25 -10.00 3.75 -8.40
N LEU A 26 -8.72 4.05 -8.16
CA LEU A 26 -7.73 3.06 -7.74
C LEU A 26 -8.11 2.43 -6.40
N ASP A 27 -8.60 3.22 -5.45
CA ASP A 27 -9.06 2.76 -4.14
C ASP A 27 -10.23 1.78 -4.28
N GLN A 28 -11.23 2.11 -5.10
CA GLN A 28 -12.43 1.29 -5.30
C GLN A 28 -12.18 0.01 -6.11
N ASN A 29 -11.21 0.04 -7.03
CA ASN A 29 -10.97 -1.04 -7.98
C ASN A 29 -9.64 -1.75 -7.71
N PHE A 30 -8.54 -1.18 -8.20
CA PHE A 30 -7.25 -1.88 -8.26
C PHE A 30 -6.68 -2.23 -6.87
N PHE A 31 -6.72 -1.30 -5.92
CA PHE A 31 -6.23 -1.54 -4.57
C PHE A 31 -7.21 -2.42 -3.77
N ARG A 32 -8.52 -2.18 -3.90
CA ARG A 32 -9.56 -3.00 -3.25
C ARG A 32 -9.42 -4.48 -3.61
N VAL A 33 -9.31 -4.81 -4.89
CA VAL A 33 -9.18 -6.20 -5.36
C VAL A 33 -7.94 -6.88 -4.79
N ARG A 34 -6.84 -6.15 -4.60
CA ARG A 34 -5.62 -6.70 -3.97
C ARG A 34 -5.80 -6.88 -2.47
N PHE A 35 -6.40 -5.89 -1.81
CA PHE A 35 -6.68 -5.92 -0.38
C PHE A 35 -7.63 -7.05 0.02
N ASP A 36 -8.66 -7.31 -0.79
CA ASP A 36 -9.62 -8.39 -0.54
C ASP A 36 -9.01 -9.79 -0.62
N ARG A 37 -7.86 -9.94 -1.30
CA ARG A 37 -7.09 -11.20 -1.36
C ARG A 37 -6.22 -11.44 -0.12
N LEU A 38 -6.13 -10.46 0.79
CA LEU A 38 -5.33 -10.55 2.00
C LEU A 38 -6.15 -11.15 3.16
N THR A 39 -5.58 -12.14 3.83
CA THR A 39 -6.10 -12.64 5.11
C THR A 39 -5.96 -11.58 6.21
N PRO A 40 -6.67 -11.73 7.36
CA PRO A 40 -6.53 -10.77 8.46
C PRO A 40 -5.09 -10.60 8.97
N SER A 41 -4.32 -11.68 9.03
CA SER A 41 -2.90 -11.62 9.45
C SER A 41 -2.03 -10.92 8.40
N GLU A 42 -2.26 -11.19 7.12
CA GLU A 42 -1.55 -10.53 6.02
C GLU A 42 -1.84 -9.02 5.98
N ARG A 43 -3.10 -8.62 6.19
CA ARG A 43 -3.51 -7.21 6.32
C ARG A 43 -2.75 -6.51 7.44
N LYS A 44 -2.61 -7.15 8.62
CA LYS A 44 -1.80 -6.61 9.72
C LYS A 44 -0.35 -6.40 9.32
N TYR A 45 0.26 -7.33 8.59
CA TYR A 45 1.65 -7.21 8.15
C TYR A 45 1.84 -6.05 7.17
N VAL A 46 1.04 -5.98 6.10
CA VAL A 46 1.17 -4.87 5.13
C VAL A 46 0.83 -3.54 5.78
N ARG A 47 -0.09 -3.52 6.75
CA ARG A 47 -0.40 -2.30 7.48
C ARG A 47 0.74 -1.84 8.39
N ALA A 48 1.44 -2.77 9.03
CA ALA A 48 2.65 -2.50 9.79
C ALA A 48 3.79 -1.99 8.88
N LEU A 49 3.93 -2.54 7.68
CA LEU A 49 4.87 -2.02 6.68
C LEU A 49 4.51 -0.59 6.26
N ALA A 50 3.23 -0.30 6.04
CA ALA A 50 2.76 1.04 5.66
C ALA A 50 3.04 2.10 6.74
N GLU A 51 3.02 1.74 8.03
CA GLU A 51 3.41 2.63 9.14
C GLU A 51 4.86 3.11 9.05
N LEU A 52 5.75 2.28 8.52
CA LEU A 52 7.18 2.58 8.42
C LEU A 52 7.47 3.49 7.21
N GLY A 53 6.52 3.61 6.29
CA GLY A 53 6.56 4.51 5.15
C GLY A 53 6.89 3.84 3.81
N ARG A 54 7.02 4.68 2.77
CA ARG A 54 7.04 4.27 1.35
C ARG A 54 8.32 3.60 0.88
N LYS A 55 9.44 3.88 1.54
CA LYS A 55 10.75 3.33 1.15
C LYS A 55 10.83 1.85 1.51
N PRO A 56 11.76 1.08 0.93
CA PRO A 56 12.11 -0.24 1.46
C PRO A 56 12.41 -0.17 2.95
N GLN A 57 11.84 -1.12 3.71
CA GLN A 57 11.95 -1.18 5.17
C GLN A 57 12.63 -2.47 5.59
N ARG A 58 13.32 -2.45 6.73
CA ARG A 58 13.86 -3.70 7.29
C ARG A 58 12.71 -4.60 7.73
N SER A 59 12.81 -5.88 7.41
CA SER A 59 11.85 -6.91 7.85
C SER A 59 11.81 -7.01 9.38
N GLY A 60 12.92 -6.70 10.06
CA GLY A 60 12.99 -6.55 11.52
C GLY A 60 12.11 -5.43 12.05
N ASP A 61 12.07 -4.28 11.40
CA ASP A 61 11.23 -3.15 11.84
C ASP A 61 9.75 -3.47 11.69
N VAL A 62 9.37 -4.20 10.63
CA VAL A 62 8.00 -4.71 10.46
C VAL A 62 7.64 -5.67 11.58
N ALA A 63 8.54 -6.60 11.92
CA ALA A 63 8.33 -7.55 13.02
C ALA A 63 8.18 -6.84 14.37
N ASN A 64 9.04 -5.85 14.64
CA ASN A 64 8.98 -5.00 15.84
C ASN A 64 7.66 -4.24 15.93
N LYS A 65 7.19 -3.65 14.82
CA LYS A 65 5.90 -2.93 14.76
C LYS A 65 4.72 -3.88 15.02
N LEU A 66 4.86 -5.17 14.71
CA LEU A 66 3.89 -6.22 15.02
C LEU A 66 4.05 -6.83 16.43
N GLY A 67 5.07 -6.44 17.19
CA GLY A 67 5.39 -7.06 18.48
C GLY A 67 5.79 -8.54 18.37
N LYS A 68 6.46 -8.93 17.28
CA LYS A 68 6.85 -10.31 16.96
C LYS A 68 8.32 -10.40 16.59
N THR A 69 8.88 -11.62 16.60
CA THR A 69 10.21 -11.87 16.04
C THR A 69 10.17 -11.99 14.51
N VAL A 70 11.33 -11.86 13.86
CA VAL A 70 11.45 -12.01 12.40
C VAL A 70 11.03 -13.41 11.96
N GLU A 71 11.42 -14.43 12.72
CA GLU A 71 11.12 -15.84 12.46
C GLU A 71 9.60 -16.08 12.49
N GLN A 72 8.89 -15.47 13.44
CA GLN A 72 7.43 -15.58 13.56
C GLN A 72 6.68 -14.97 12.38
N VAL A 73 7.24 -13.95 11.72
CA VAL A 73 6.59 -13.26 10.58
C VAL A 73 7.15 -13.67 9.23
N ALA A 74 8.24 -14.44 9.18
CA ALA A 74 8.88 -14.88 7.95
C ALA A 74 7.94 -15.69 7.01
N PRO A 75 7.12 -16.64 7.49
CA PRO A 75 6.17 -17.35 6.64
C PRO A 75 5.13 -16.41 6.01
N LEU A 76 4.64 -15.44 6.79
CA LEU A 76 3.67 -14.46 6.33
C LEU A 76 4.26 -13.53 5.26
N ARG A 77 5.51 -13.10 5.47
CA ARG A 77 6.28 -12.34 4.48
C ARG A 77 6.43 -13.13 3.18
N ALA A 78 6.78 -14.41 3.24
CA ALA A 78 6.91 -15.26 2.07
C ALA A 78 5.58 -15.41 1.29
N LEU A 79 4.46 -15.58 2.00
CA LEU A 79 3.13 -15.63 1.39
C LEU A 79 2.78 -14.31 0.66
N LEU A 80 3.10 -13.16 1.26
CA LEU A 80 2.87 -11.85 0.65
C LEU A 80 3.76 -11.62 -0.59
N ILE A 81 5.00 -12.12 -0.58
CA ILE A 81 5.88 -12.11 -1.76
C ILE A 81 5.26 -12.96 -2.87
N ASN A 82 4.84 -14.19 -2.56
CA ASN A 82 4.21 -15.10 -3.53
C ASN A 82 2.91 -14.53 -4.10
N LYS A 83 2.13 -13.79 -3.29
CA LYS A 83 0.93 -13.07 -3.75
C LYS A 83 1.24 -11.80 -4.56
N GLY A 84 2.50 -11.39 -4.65
CA GLY A 84 2.92 -10.17 -5.35
C GLY A 84 2.45 -8.89 -4.66
N MET A 85 2.33 -8.91 -3.33
CA MET A 85 1.94 -7.74 -2.52
C MET A 85 3.16 -6.92 -2.10
N ILE A 86 4.25 -7.63 -1.79
CA ILE A 86 5.55 -7.07 -1.43
C ILE A 86 6.67 -7.80 -2.20
N TYR A 87 7.86 -7.22 -2.20
CA TYR A 87 9.08 -7.84 -2.71
C TYR A 87 10.29 -7.50 -1.82
N SER A 88 11.41 -8.18 -2.04
CA SER A 88 12.67 -7.98 -1.30
C SER A 88 13.68 -7.26 -2.20
N PRO A 89 13.85 -5.93 -2.09
CA PRO A 89 14.83 -5.20 -2.91
C PRO A 89 16.28 -5.49 -2.52
N ALA A 90 16.52 -5.84 -1.26
CA ALA A 90 17.80 -6.26 -0.72
C ALA A 90 17.60 -7.33 0.36
N HIS A 91 18.69 -7.97 0.81
CA HIS A 91 18.62 -8.95 1.89
C HIS A 91 18.10 -8.29 3.18
N GLY A 92 17.05 -8.88 3.76
CA GLY A 92 16.41 -8.36 4.97
C GLY A 92 15.42 -7.22 4.72
N ASP A 93 15.28 -6.70 3.51
CA ASP A 93 14.39 -5.58 3.21
C ASP A 93 13.05 -6.04 2.62
N THR A 94 12.05 -5.18 2.73
CA THR A 94 10.70 -5.40 2.21
C THR A 94 10.12 -4.08 1.69
N ALA A 95 9.52 -4.12 0.50
CA ALA A 95 8.84 -3.00 -0.12
C ALA A 95 7.54 -3.43 -0.81
N PHE A 96 6.59 -2.51 -0.99
CA PHE A 96 5.37 -2.78 -1.74
C PHE A 96 5.65 -2.94 -3.23
N THR A 97 5.07 -3.98 -3.83
CA THR A 97 5.14 -4.18 -5.29
C THR A 97 4.29 -3.16 -6.04
N VAL A 98 3.22 -2.70 -5.40
CA VAL A 98 2.26 -1.76 -5.98
C VAL A 98 2.52 -0.36 -5.43
N PRO A 99 2.80 0.63 -6.29
CA PRO A 99 2.92 2.02 -5.87
C PRO A 99 1.64 2.53 -5.20
N LEU A 100 1.79 3.37 -4.18
CA LEU A 100 0.71 4.02 -3.42
C LEU A 100 -0.18 3.08 -2.59
N PHE A 101 0.10 1.78 -2.60
CA PHE A 101 -0.71 0.82 -1.84
C PHE A 101 -0.60 1.04 -0.33
N GLU A 102 0.54 1.54 0.15
CA GLU A 102 0.70 1.95 1.54
C GLU A 102 -0.26 3.08 1.91
N ALA A 103 -0.43 4.08 1.05
CA ALA A 103 -1.32 5.19 1.31
C ALA A 103 -2.79 4.74 1.32
N PHE A 104 -3.14 3.80 0.43
CA PHE A 104 -4.44 3.14 0.47
C PHE A 104 -4.66 2.40 1.80
N LEU A 105 -3.68 1.61 2.27
CA LEU A 105 -3.78 0.89 3.54
C LEU A 105 -3.93 1.82 4.76
N LEU A 106 -3.28 2.99 4.75
CA LEU A 106 -3.44 4.02 5.78
C LEU A 106 -4.88 4.57 5.84
N ARG A 107 -5.56 4.67 4.69
CA ARG A 107 -6.97 5.10 4.62
C ARG A 107 -7.93 3.98 5.01
N GLU A 108 -7.72 2.78 4.47
CA GLU A 108 -8.62 1.63 4.66
C GLU A 108 -8.54 1.03 6.07
N ILE A 109 -7.36 1.09 6.71
CA ILE A 109 -7.16 0.65 8.09
C ILE A 109 -6.58 1.84 8.89
N PRO A 110 -7.41 2.82 9.29
CA PRO A 110 -6.91 4.07 9.88
C PRO A 110 -6.25 3.85 11.25
N VAL A 111 -6.73 2.88 12.02
CA VAL A 111 -6.18 2.54 13.34
C VAL A 111 -5.38 1.24 13.22
N PHE A 112 -4.10 1.29 13.56
CA PHE A 112 -3.24 0.12 13.62
C PHE A 112 -2.94 -0.24 15.08
N SER A 113 -3.22 -1.49 15.45
CA SER A 113 -2.83 -2.06 16.73
C SER A 113 -2.09 -3.37 16.51
N ALA A 114 -0.90 -3.47 17.11
CA ALA A 114 -0.12 -4.70 17.12
C ALA A 114 -0.79 -5.80 17.96
N LYS A 115 -1.69 -5.42 18.87
CA LYS A 115 -2.31 -6.26 19.89
C LYS A 115 -3.83 -6.28 19.75
N ASP A 116 -4.35 -6.73 18.63
CA ASP A 116 -5.80 -6.95 18.52
C ASP A 116 -6.15 -8.40 18.82
N HIS A 117 -6.76 -8.58 20.00
CA HIS A 117 -7.70 -9.64 20.33
C HIS A 117 -8.92 -9.47 19.41
N TYR A 118 -9.18 -10.45 18.54
CA TYR A 118 -10.46 -10.52 17.84
C TYR A 118 -11.44 -11.30 18.71
#